data_AF-A0A7J4TMZ4-F1
#
_entry.id   AF-A0A7J4TMZ4-F1
#
_cell.length_a   1.000
_cell.length_b   1.000
_cell.length_c   1.000
_cell.angle_alpha   90.00
_cell.angle_beta   90.00
_cell.angle_gamma   90.00
#
_symmetry.space_group_name_H-M   'P 1'
#
loop_
_entity.id
_entity.type
_entity.pdbx_description
1 polymer ?
#
loop_
_entity_poly.entity_id
_entity_poly.type
_entity_poly.pdbx_seq_one_letter_code
_entity_poly.pdbx_strand_id
1 'polypeptide(L)' 'LALGGKIKDDCIRCPLHQTTHQLSDGALVEWSPFPLLPAYGKLVGKMSKKKDLHIYPTRIEGDHLQVEF' A
#
# COMPACT_ATOMS: atom_id res chain seq x y z
N LEU A 1 -4.13 10.11 -1.20
CA LEU A 1 -2.77 9.54 -1.03
C LEU A 1 -1.76 10.65 -1.28
N ALA A 2 -1.19 11.23 -0.22
CA ALA A 2 -0.47 12.52 -0.25
C ALA A 2 0.65 12.64 -1.31
N LEU A 3 1.18 11.51 -1.78
CA LEU A 3 2.23 11.44 -2.80
C LEU A 3 1.76 10.85 -4.14
N GLY A 4 0.44 10.77 -4.38
CA GLY A 4 -0.12 10.31 -5.67
C GLY A 4 -0.26 8.78 -5.81
N GLY A 5 -0.47 8.06 -4.70
CA GLY A 5 -0.82 6.64 -4.78
C GLY A 5 -2.15 6.43 -5.53
N LYS A 6 -2.29 5.27 -6.17
CA LYS A 6 -3.42 4.94 -7.03
C LYS A 6 -4.22 3.77 -6.47
N ILE A 7 -5.53 3.79 -6.64
CA ILE A 7 -6.41 2.66 -6.36
C ILE A 7 -6.84 2.05 -7.69
N LYS A 8 -6.71 0.73 -7.83
CA LYS A 8 -7.15 -0.04 -8.99
C LYS A 8 -7.42 -1.47 -8.55
N ASP A 9 -8.50 -2.08 -9.03
CA ASP A 9 -8.84 -3.48 -8.75
C ASP A 9 -8.85 -3.81 -7.25
N ASP A 10 -9.47 -2.93 -6.44
CA ASP A 10 -9.50 -2.95 -4.96
C ASP A 10 -8.13 -2.99 -4.25
N CYS A 11 -7.08 -2.67 -5.00
CA CYS A 11 -5.72 -2.58 -4.49
C CYS A 11 -5.24 -1.13 -4.46
N ILE A 12 -4.40 -0.83 -3.48
CA ILE A 12 -3.67 0.43 -3.38
C ILE A 12 -2.23 0.25 -3.83
N ARG A 13 -1.74 1.19 -4.64
CA ARG A 13 -0.39 1.19 -5.19
C ARG A 13 0.44 2.36 -4.66
N CYS A 14 1.56 2.05 -4.01
CA CYS A 14 2.51 3.03 -3.53
C CYS A 14 3.21 3.73 -4.71
N PRO A 15 3.24 5.07 -4.77
CA PRO A 15 3.84 5.81 -5.89
C PRO A 15 5.37 5.79 -5.88
N LEU A 16 5.99 5.56 -4.71
CA LEU A 16 7.44 5.52 -4.57
C LEU A 16 8.00 4.18 -5.03
N HIS A 17 7.71 3.13 -4.25
CA HIS A 17 8.31 1.82 -4.44
C HIS A 17 7.44 0.90 -5.27
N GLN A 18 6.30 1.36 -5.77
CA GLN A 18 5.44 0.56 -6.63
C GLN A 18 4.86 -0.69 -5.93
N THR A 19 4.92 -0.83 -4.60
CA THR A 19 4.27 -1.95 -3.87
C THR A 19 2.75 -1.86 -3.95
N THR A 20 2.08 -3.01 -4.14
CA THR A 20 0.63 -3.18 -4.21
C THR A 20 0.13 -3.93 -2.98
N HIS A 21 -0.93 -3.43 -2.35
CA HIS A 21 -1.63 -4.09 -1.25
C HIS A 21 -3.13 -4.11 -1.48
N GLN A 22 -3.81 -5.14 -0.99
CA GLN A 22 -5.26 -5.24 -1.01
C GLN A 22 -5.86 -4.28 0.03
N LEU A 23 -6.91 -3.53 -0.31
CA LEU A 23 -7.54 -2.58 0.61
C LEU A 23 -8.35 -3.25 1.73
N SER A 24 -8.88 -4.46 1.50
CA SER A 24 -9.78 -5.14 2.44
C SER A 24 -9.08 -5.65 3.69
N ASP A 25 -7.86 -6.16 3.55
CA ASP A 25 -7.13 -6.86 4.62
C ASP A 25 -5.66 -6.43 4.73
N GLY A 26 -5.21 -5.53 3.85
CA GLY A 26 -3.84 -5.03 3.85
C GLY A 26 -2.83 -6.03 3.26
N ALA A 27 -3.26 -7.17 2.73
CA ALA A 27 -2.38 -8.21 2.23
C ALA A 27 -1.47 -7.69 1.10
N LEU A 28 -0.21 -8.08 1.15
CA LEU A 28 0.78 -7.79 0.12
C LEU A 28 0.49 -8.58 -1.15
N VAL A 29 0.12 -7.88 -2.22
CA VAL A 29 -0.16 -8.48 -3.53
C VAL A 29 1.10 -8.49 -4.38
N GLU A 30 1.82 -7.37 -4.44
CA GLU A 30 3.01 -7.21 -5.28
C GLU A 30 4.06 -6.37 -4.55
N TRP A 31 5.25 -6.91 -4.35
CA TRP A 31 6.31 -6.22 -3.62
C TRP A 31 7.30 -5.55 -4.53
N SER A 32 7.35 -4.22 -4.43
CA SER A 32 8.28 -3.36 -5.15
C SER A 32 8.59 -3.82 -6.58
N PRO A 33 7.56 -4.04 -7.41
CA PRO A 33 7.73 -4.45 -8.77
C PRO A 33 8.55 -3.42 -9.51
N PHE A 34 9.36 -3.97 -10.37
CA PHE A 34 10.36 -3.25 -11.08
C PHE A 34 9.77 -2.63 -12.33
N PRO A 35 9.92 -1.30 -12.56
CA PRO A 35 10.01 -0.90 -13.96
C PRO A 35 11.02 0.23 -14.28
N LEU A 36 11.70 0.85 -13.31
CA LEU A 36 12.46 2.09 -13.60
C LEU A 36 13.95 1.88 -13.93
N LEU A 37 14.73 1.08 -13.17
CA LEU A 37 16.17 0.86 -13.43
C LEU A 37 16.66 -0.43 -12.77
N PRO A 38 17.49 -1.30 -13.39
CA PRO A 38 17.90 -2.64 -12.90
C PRO A 38 18.37 -2.71 -11.44
N ALA A 39 18.93 -1.60 -10.95
CA ALA A 39 19.43 -1.45 -9.59
C ALA A 39 18.37 -0.97 -8.57
N TYR A 40 17.23 -0.44 -9.00
CA TYR A 40 16.21 0.18 -8.15
C TYR A 40 15.63 -0.82 -7.16
N GLY A 41 15.25 -2.01 -7.62
CA GLY A 41 14.73 -3.10 -6.77
C GLY A 41 15.68 -3.52 -5.64
N LYS A 42 17.00 -3.47 -5.86
CA LYS A 42 18.02 -3.77 -4.84
C LYS A 42 18.16 -2.67 -3.78
N LEU A 43 17.89 -1.41 -4.13
CA LEU A 43 17.98 -0.26 -3.21
C LEU A 43 16.71 -0.15 -2.35
N VAL A 44 15.53 -0.23 -2.97
CA VAL A 44 14.24 -0.16 -2.26
C VAL A 44 13.96 -1.40 -1.42
N GLY A 45 14.44 -2.58 -1.85
CA GLY A 45 14.38 -3.80 -1.07
C GLY A 45 15.15 -3.75 0.26
N LYS A 46 16.09 -2.81 0.39
CA LYS A 46 16.80 -2.52 1.64
C LYS A 46 16.08 -1.52 2.54
N MET A 47 15.13 -0.74 2.02
CA MET A 47 14.40 0.28 2.81
C MET A 47 13.18 -0.28 3.56
N SER A 48 12.61 -1.40 3.11
CA SER A 48 11.47 -2.01 3.81
C SER A 48 11.38 -3.52 3.59
N LYS A 49 11.13 -4.25 4.67
CA LYS A 49 10.83 -5.68 4.60
C LYS A 49 9.47 -5.89 3.94
N LYS A 50 9.28 -7.04 3.27
CA LYS A 50 7.95 -7.50 2.86
C LYS A 50 7.07 -7.59 4.10
N LYS A 51 5.93 -6.90 4.06
CA LYS A 51 4.92 -6.92 5.10
C LYS A 51 3.59 -6.46 4.52
N ASP A 52 2.54 -6.95 5.15
CA ASP A 52 1.18 -6.45 4.94
C ASP A 52 1.05 -5.06 5.56
N LEU A 53 0.06 -4.30 5.08
CA LEU A 53 -0.33 -3.04 5.70
C LEU A 53 -1.17 -3.33 6.94
N HIS A 54 -0.98 -2.50 7.97
CA HIS A 54 -1.88 -2.51 9.10
C HIS A 54 -3.24 -1.96 8.66
N ILE A 55 -4.30 -2.69 9.00
CA ILE A 55 -5.69 -2.26 8.80
C ILE A 55 -6.24 -1.82 10.13
N TYR A 56 -6.67 -0.55 10.17
CA TYR A 56 -7.44 -0.04 11.28
C TYR A 56 -8.92 -0.41 11.07
N PRO A 57 -9.60 -0.96 12.09
CA PRO A 57 -11.04 -1.14 12.04
C PRO A 57 -11.73 0.20 11.78
N THR A 58 -12.72 0.18 10.89
CA THR A 58 -13.51 1.37 10.57
C THR A 58 -14.99 1.05 10.59
N ARG A 59 -15.80 2.05 10.91
CA ARG A 59 -17.26 1.98 10.82
C ARG A 59 -17.85 3.31 10.38
N ILE A 60 -19.04 3.26 9.81
CA ILE A 60 -19.86 4.44 9.52
C ILE A 60 -20.86 4.61 10.67
N GLU A 61 -20.89 5.80 11.27
CA GLU A 61 -21.87 6.18 12.29
C GLU A 61 -22.48 7.54 11.92
N GLY A 62 -23.74 7.53 11.46
CA GLY A 62 -24.37 8.70 10.83
C GLY A 62 -23.59 9.14 9.59
N ASP A 63 -23.19 10.42 9.56
CA ASP A 63 -22.39 10.99 8.47
C ASP A 63 -20.86 10.91 8.71
N HIS A 64 -20.43 10.15 9.73
CA HIS A 64 -19.02 10.08 10.13
C HIS A 64 -18.40 8.72 9.81
N LEU A 65 -17.17 8.75 9.28
CA LEU A 65 -16.26 7.60 9.26
C LEU A 65 -15.42 7.61 10.54
N GLN A 66 -15.55 6.57 11.35
CA GLN A 66 -14.77 6.40 12.58
C GLN A 66 -13.65 5.38 12.35
N VAL A 67 -12.50 5.65 12.98
CA VAL A 67 -11.28 4.83 12.89
C VAL A 67 -10.84 4.48 14.31
N GLU A 68 -10.60 3.20 14.58
CA GLU A 68 -10.03 2.70 15.83
C GLU A 68 -8.51 2.54 15.68
N PHE A 69 -7.71 3.05 16.63
CA PHE A 69 -6.24 3.16 16.53
C PHE A 69 -5.48 2.19 17.44
#